data_AF-A0A816QJT0-F1
#
_entry.id   AF-A0A816QJT0-F1
#
_cell.length_a   1.000
_cell.length_b   1.000
_cell.length_c   1.000
_cell.angle_alpha   90.00
_cell.angle_beta   90.00
_cell.angle_gamma   90.00
#
_symmetry.space_group_name_H-M   'P 1'
#
loop_
_entity.id
_entity.type
_entity.pdbx_description
1 polymer ?
#
loop_
_entity_poly.entity_id
_entity_poly.type
_entity_poly.pdbx_seq_one_letter_code
_entity_poly.pdbx_strand_id
1 'polypeptide(L)'
;MMTRWFSARRKKSEKHRGAVSVEVDKEMTKNMATVKGSSVNAVNNWTSQIVGKFGRSDKVMLAEKKCSCKYFDNIRIPCGHAMLAADGLGVPYDTLCGHWYKTTVWRETYAGVISPEEDPRDVDIPEEVSSMVVYPPITKRQARRRRKTRIPSTGEIRVPKKKLVQNRCGRCGGYGHNRTNCANPI
;
A
#
# COMPACT_ATOMS: atom_id res chain seq x y z
N MET A 1 7.45 23.61 3.35
CA MET A 1 7.05 23.63 4.77
C MET A 1 5.64 23.08 4.93
N MET A 2 5.41 22.26 5.96
CA MET A 2 4.13 21.59 6.23
C MET A 2 2.97 22.57 6.47
N THR A 3 3.24 23.70 7.11
CA THR A 3 2.29 24.80 7.39
C THR A 3 1.60 25.31 6.13
N ARG A 4 2.38 25.67 5.09
CA ARG A 4 1.86 26.13 3.79
C ARG A 4 0.98 25.08 3.12
N TRP A 5 1.38 23.81 3.20
CA TRP A 5 0.64 22.72 2.57
C TRP A 5 -0.70 22.45 3.26
N PHE A 6 -0.73 22.43 4.60
CA PHE A 6 -1.96 22.28 5.38
C PHE A 6 -2.93 23.45 5.14
N SER A 7 -2.41 24.69 5.14
CA SER A 7 -3.20 25.89 4.84
C SER A 7 -3.83 25.83 3.43
N ALA A 8 -3.06 25.40 2.42
CA ALA A 8 -3.57 25.24 1.06
C ALA A 8 -4.69 24.18 0.98
N ARG A 9 -4.54 23.05 1.69
CA ARG A 9 -5.53 21.97 1.72
C ARG A 9 -6.82 22.38 2.42
N ARG A 10 -6.73 23.12 3.53
CA ARG A 10 -7.89 23.69 4.22
C ARG A 10 -8.66 24.66 3.30
N LYS A 11 -7.98 25.62 2.68
CA LYS A 11 -8.62 26.55 1.73
C LYS A 11 -9.29 25.80 0.58
N LYS A 12 -8.70 24.70 0.11
CA LYS A 12 -9.28 23.87 -0.95
C LYS A 12 -10.56 23.16 -0.49
N SER A 13 -10.58 22.58 0.72
CA SER A 13 -11.75 21.87 1.25
C SER A 13 -12.89 22.82 1.65
N GLU A 14 -12.57 24.02 2.14
CA GLU A 14 -13.54 25.08 2.46
C GLU A 14 -14.27 25.62 1.23
N LYS A 15 -13.53 25.83 0.13
CA LYS A 15 -14.10 26.28 -1.15
C LYS A 15 -14.92 25.19 -1.84
N HIS A 16 -14.60 23.93 -1.60
CA HIS A 16 -15.31 22.80 -2.21
C HIS A 16 -16.78 22.75 -1.77
N ARG A 17 -17.70 22.45 -2.71
CA ARG A 17 -19.15 22.42 -2.45
C ARG A 17 -19.81 21.05 -2.69
N GLY A 18 -19.14 20.13 -3.39
CA GLY A 18 -19.66 18.78 -3.63
C GLY A 18 -19.71 17.91 -2.36
N ALA A 19 -20.52 16.85 -2.39
CA ALA A 19 -20.72 15.95 -1.24
C ALA A 19 -19.49 15.09 -0.90
N VAL A 20 -18.71 14.72 -1.92
CA VAL A 20 -17.46 13.96 -1.79
C VAL A 20 -16.29 14.73 -2.40
N SER A 21 -15.05 14.33 -2.12
CA SER A 21 -13.88 15.01 -2.69
C SER A 21 -13.85 14.97 -4.23
N VAL A 22 -13.27 16.01 -4.86
CA VAL A 22 -13.14 16.13 -6.32
C VAL A 22 -12.51 14.90 -6.98
N GLU A 23 -11.52 14.28 -6.34
CA GLU A 23 -10.85 13.09 -6.91
C GLU A 23 -11.76 11.87 -6.88
N VAL A 24 -12.64 11.76 -5.88
CA VAL A 24 -13.63 10.69 -5.78
C VAL A 24 -14.72 10.86 -6.83
N ASP A 25 -15.19 12.09 -7.08
CA ASP A 25 -16.13 12.37 -8.17
C ASP A 25 -15.55 12.00 -9.55
N LYS A 26 -14.28 12.35 -9.80
CA LYS A 26 -13.58 11.92 -11.02
C LYS A 26 -13.46 10.40 -11.12
N GLU A 27 -13.16 9.73 -10.01
CA GLU A 27 -13.03 8.28 -9.98
C GLU A 27 -14.38 7.59 -10.23
N MET A 28 -15.47 8.09 -9.64
CA MET A 28 -16.83 7.62 -9.93
C MET A 28 -17.18 7.79 -11.42
N THR A 29 -16.82 8.93 -12.02
CA THR A 29 -17.03 9.17 -13.47
C THR A 29 -16.29 8.14 -14.33
N LYS A 30 -15.03 7.82 -13.98
CA LYS A 30 -14.26 6.76 -14.66
C LYS A 30 -14.87 5.39 -14.46
N ASN A 31 -15.27 5.07 -13.23
CA ASN A 31 -15.89 3.79 -12.88
C ASN A 31 -17.17 3.57 -13.69
N MET A 32 -18.01 4.59 -13.83
CA MET A 32 -19.22 4.51 -14.64
C MET A 32 -18.91 4.24 -16.12
N ALA A 33 -17.84 4.82 -16.66
CA ALA A 33 -17.45 4.58 -18.05
C ALA A 33 -17.08 3.11 -18.33
N THR A 34 -16.55 2.38 -17.34
CA THR A 34 -16.13 0.97 -17.51
C THR A 34 -17.29 0.01 -17.79
N VAL A 35 -18.49 0.36 -17.34
CA VAL A 35 -19.68 -0.50 -17.41
C VAL A 35 -20.65 -0.07 -18.51
N LYS A 36 -20.24 0.85 -19.39
CA LYS A 36 -21.07 1.37 -20.48
C LYS A 36 -21.62 0.24 -21.36
N GLY A 37 -22.95 0.13 -21.41
CA GLY A 37 -23.69 -0.89 -22.17
C GLY A 37 -23.78 -2.25 -21.48
N SER A 38 -23.59 -2.31 -20.17
CA SER A 38 -24.00 -3.43 -19.34
C SER A 38 -25.49 -3.35 -19.05
N SER A 39 -26.16 -4.48 -18.85
CA SER A 39 -27.57 -4.54 -18.44
C SER A 39 -27.71 -4.76 -16.94
N VAL A 40 -28.81 -4.29 -16.37
CA VAL A 40 -29.13 -4.39 -14.94
C VAL A 40 -30.30 -5.36 -14.78
N ASN A 41 -30.09 -6.43 -14.02
CA ASN A 41 -31.13 -7.37 -13.61
C ASN A 41 -31.36 -7.22 -12.10
N ALA A 42 -32.48 -6.64 -11.69
CA ALA A 42 -32.83 -6.53 -10.29
C ALA A 42 -33.18 -7.92 -9.72
N VAL A 43 -32.55 -8.31 -8.60
CA VAL A 43 -32.83 -9.57 -7.91
C VAL A 43 -33.75 -9.33 -6.72
N ASN A 44 -33.48 -8.27 -5.95
CA ASN A 44 -34.34 -7.75 -4.89
C ASN A 44 -34.13 -6.24 -4.76
N ASN A 45 -34.82 -5.60 -3.80
CA ASN A 45 -34.80 -4.14 -3.62
C ASN A 45 -33.41 -3.53 -3.40
N TRP A 46 -32.40 -4.29 -2.98
CA TRP A 46 -31.05 -3.79 -2.68
C TRP A 46 -29.93 -4.58 -3.38
N THR A 47 -30.30 -5.57 -4.19
CA THR A 47 -29.39 -6.51 -4.83
C THR A 47 -29.71 -6.61 -6.31
N SER A 48 -28.69 -6.35 -7.12
CA SER A 48 -28.80 -6.40 -8.58
C SER A 48 -27.66 -7.22 -9.14
N GLN A 49 -27.93 -7.91 -10.23
CA GLN A 49 -26.93 -8.55 -11.06
C GLN A 49 -26.69 -7.66 -12.27
N ILE A 50 -25.43 -7.27 -12.49
CA ILE A 50 -25.02 -6.48 -13.64
C ILE A 50 -24.39 -7.43 -14.65
N VAL A 51 -24.94 -7.50 -15.86
CA VAL A 51 -24.42 -8.35 -16.94
C VAL A 51 -23.65 -7.46 -17.92
N GLY A 52 -22.35 -7.63 -17.96
CA GLY A 52 -21.47 -6.93 -18.89
C GLY A 52 -21.62 -7.44 -20.33
N LYS A 53 -21.07 -6.67 -21.28
CA LYS A 53 -21.15 -6.96 -22.73
C LYS A 53 -20.64 -8.34 -23.14
N PHE A 54 -19.67 -8.89 -22.40
CA PHE A 54 -19.07 -10.20 -22.68
C PHE A 54 -19.74 -11.34 -21.91
N GLY A 55 -20.95 -11.13 -21.38
CA GLY A 55 -21.70 -12.13 -20.61
C GLY A 55 -21.22 -12.37 -19.18
N ARG A 56 -20.10 -11.76 -18.76
CA ARG A 56 -19.68 -11.76 -17.36
C ARG A 56 -20.72 -11.02 -16.52
N SER A 57 -21.13 -11.63 -15.41
CA SER A 57 -22.05 -10.99 -14.48
C SER A 57 -21.39 -10.71 -13.14
N ASP A 58 -21.77 -9.59 -12.54
CA ASP A 58 -21.32 -9.15 -11.23
C ASP A 58 -22.52 -8.89 -10.32
N LYS A 59 -22.50 -9.46 -9.11
CA LYS A 59 -23.52 -9.28 -8.09
C LYS A 59 -23.18 -8.06 -7.25
N VAL A 60 -24.13 -7.14 -7.14
CA VAL A 60 -24.04 -5.92 -6.33
C VAL A 60 -25.03 -6.02 -5.18
N MET A 61 -24.57 -5.72 -3.96
CA MET A 61 -25.41 -5.59 -2.76
C MET A 61 -25.22 -4.16 -2.22
N LEU A 62 -26.15 -3.27 -2.54
CA LEU A 62 -26.02 -1.83 -2.27
C LEU A 62 -26.12 -1.51 -0.78
N ALA A 63 -27.02 -2.17 -0.05
CA ALA A 63 -27.17 -1.98 1.40
C ALA A 63 -25.87 -2.28 2.16
N GLU A 64 -25.17 -3.34 1.76
CA GLU A 64 -23.89 -3.72 2.37
C GLU A 64 -22.69 -2.95 1.80
N LYS A 65 -22.91 -2.13 0.77
CA LYS A 65 -21.86 -1.46 0.00
C LYS A 65 -20.83 -2.46 -0.57
N LYS A 66 -21.31 -3.54 -1.18
CA LYS A 66 -20.48 -4.63 -1.72
C LYS A 66 -20.73 -4.95 -3.18
N CYS A 67 -19.69 -5.43 -3.85
CA CYS A 67 -19.76 -5.92 -5.23
C CYS A 67 -18.82 -7.11 -5.44
N SER A 68 -19.23 -8.10 -6.24
CA SER A 68 -18.39 -9.25 -6.60
C SER A 68 -17.08 -8.87 -7.29
N CYS A 69 -16.99 -7.69 -7.91
CA CYS A 69 -15.73 -7.18 -8.48
C CYS A 69 -14.69 -6.76 -7.43
N LYS A 70 -15.04 -6.76 -6.13
CA LYS A 70 -14.20 -6.41 -4.97
C LYS A 70 -13.67 -4.98 -4.90
N TYR A 71 -13.82 -4.20 -5.96
CA TYR A 71 -13.47 -2.78 -5.94
C TYR A 71 -14.26 -2.02 -4.86
N PHE A 72 -15.58 -2.19 -4.82
CA PHE A 72 -16.42 -1.46 -3.87
C PHE A 72 -16.13 -1.86 -2.42
N ASP A 73 -15.92 -3.15 -2.17
CA ASP A 73 -15.57 -3.72 -0.86
C ASP A 73 -14.28 -3.09 -0.30
N ASN A 74 -13.25 -2.95 -1.14
CA ASN A 74 -11.91 -2.55 -0.72
C ASN A 74 -11.71 -1.03 -0.75
N ILE A 75 -12.11 -0.39 -1.85
CA ILE A 75 -11.87 1.03 -2.09
C ILE A 75 -12.93 1.88 -1.40
N ARG A 76 -14.11 1.35 -1.09
CA ARG A 76 -15.25 2.09 -0.51
C ARG A 76 -15.72 3.28 -1.37
N ILE A 77 -15.38 3.27 -2.65
CA ILE A 77 -15.96 4.11 -3.70
C ILE A 77 -16.82 3.18 -4.55
N PRO A 78 -18.06 3.57 -4.93
CA PRO A 78 -18.90 2.72 -5.76
C PRO A 78 -18.18 2.41 -7.08
N CYS A 79 -18.12 1.12 -7.42
CA CYS A 79 -17.65 0.68 -8.73
C CYS A 79 -18.74 0.94 -9.78
N GLY A 80 -18.41 0.84 -11.08
CA GLY A 80 -19.39 1.05 -12.14
C GLY A 80 -20.64 0.18 -11.99
N HIS A 81 -20.48 -1.08 -11.59
CA HIS A 81 -21.59 -2.00 -11.34
C HIS A 81 -22.52 -1.47 -10.23
N ALA A 82 -21.94 -0.96 -9.14
CA ALA A 82 -22.71 -0.41 -8.04
C ALA A 82 -23.43 0.88 -8.43
N MET A 83 -22.79 1.72 -9.25
CA MET A 83 -23.42 2.95 -9.76
C MET A 83 -24.61 2.64 -10.68
N LEU A 84 -24.49 1.68 -11.60
CA LEU A 84 -25.62 1.24 -12.43
C LEU A 84 -26.78 0.65 -11.59
N ALA A 85 -26.46 -0.15 -10.58
CA ALA A 85 -27.49 -0.66 -9.67
C ALA A 85 -28.17 0.48 -8.89
N ALA A 86 -27.41 1.51 -8.52
CA ALA A 86 -27.91 2.68 -7.81
C ALA A 86 -28.86 3.53 -8.67
N ASP A 87 -28.56 3.68 -9.97
CA ASP A 87 -29.44 4.36 -10.93
C ASP A 87 -30.82 3.72 -10.99
N GLY A 88 -30.88 2.38 -11.02
CA GLY A 88 -32.15 1.65 -11.05
C GLY A 88 -33.00 1.85 -9.79
N LEU A 89 -32.40 2.25 -8.67
CA LEU A 89 -33.07 2.50 -7.39
C LEU A 89 -33.20 3.99 -7.05
N GLY A 90 -32.67 4.89 -7.88
CA GLY A 90 -32.62 6.33 -7.59
C GLY A 90 -31.75 6.69 -6.38
N VAL A 91 -30.76 5.85 -6.04
CA VAL A 91 -29.86 6.11 -4.90
C VAL A 91 -28.72 7.03 -5.34
N PRO A 92 -28.52 8.19 -4.70
CA PRO A 92 -27.44 9.10 -5.06
C PRO A 92 -26.08 8.49 -4.68
N TYR A 93 -25.13 8.52 -5.62
CA TYR A 93 -23.86 7.80 -5.49
C TYR A 93 -22.99 8.27 -4.32
N ASP A 94 -23.11 9.54 -3.93
CA ASP A 94 -22.33 10.08 -2.84
C ASP A 94 -22.65 9.34 -1.53
N THR A 95 -23.90 8.91 -1.31
CA THR A 95 -24.32 8.14 -0.12
C THR A 95 -23.66 6.77 -0.03
N LEU A 96 -23.27 6.21 -1.17
CA LEU A 96 -22.58 4.93 -1.27
C LEU A 96 -21.09 5.05 -0.95
N CYS A 97 -20.50 6.24 -1.11
CA CYS A 97 -19.10 6.47 -0.77
C CYS A 97 -18.83 6.27 0.73
N GLY A 98 -17.62 5.81 1.04
CA GLY A 98 -17.12 5.66 2.40
C GLY A 98 -17.02 7.00 3.12
N HIS A 99 -17.08 6.95 4.46
CA HIS A 99 -17.06 8.12 5.34
C HIS A 99 -15.88 9.07 5.05
N TRP A 100 -14.67 8.51 4.91
CA TRP A 100 -13.43 9.28 4.70
C TRP A 100 -13.37 10.08 3.39
N TYR A 101 -14.26 9.80 2.44
CA TYR A 101 -14.32 10.51 1.16
C TYR A 101 -15.26 11.71 1.16
N LYS A 102 -16.04 11.89 2.23
CA LYS A 102 -16.99 12.99 2.36
C LYS A 102 -16.27 14.32 2.55
N THR A 103 -16.82 15.37 1.93
CA THR A 103 -16.25 16.72 2.03
C THR A 103 -16.29 17.25 3.47
N THR A 104 -17.27 16.84 4.28
CA THR A 104 -17.35 17.19 5.71
C THR A 104 -16.12 16.68 6.47
N VAL A 105 -15.83 15.39 6.34
CA VAL A 105 -14.66 14.74 6.96
C VAL A 105 -13.36 15.33 6.42
N TRP A 106 -13.31 15.65 5.12
CA TRP A 106 -12.17 16.35 4.55
C TRP A 106 -11.93 17.72 5.21
N ARG A 107 -12.97 18.51 5.46
CA ARG A 107 -12.84 19.80 6.17
C ARG A 107 -12.37 19.61 7.60
N GLU A 108 -12.97 18.68 8.33
CA GLU A 108 -12.60 18.35 9.72
C GLU A 108 -11.14 17.93 9.83
N THR A 109 -10.66 17.08 8.90
CA THR A 109 -9.27 16.60 8.87
C THR A 109 -8.24 17.75 8.79
N TYR A 110 -8.59 18.86 8.13
CA TYR A 110 -7.69 20.02 7.96
C TYR A 110 -8.12 21.24 8.80
N ALA A 111 -9.06 21.08 9.73
CA ALA A 111 -9.54 22.17 10.58
C ALA A 111 -8.43 22.69 11.51
N GLY A 112 -7.60 21.78 12.04
CA GLY A 112 -6.48 22.12 12.94
C GLY A 112 -5.43 23.02 12.27
N VAL A 113 -4.92 24.00 13.02
CA VAL A 113 -3.87 24.94 12.60
C VAL A 113 -2.50 24.41 13.01
N ILE A 114 -1.59 24.31 12.05
CA ILE A 114 -0.18 24.07 12.32
C ILE A 114 0.50 25.44 12.28
N SER A 115 0.92 25.91 13.44
CA SER A 115 1.73 27.12 13.57
C SER A 115 3.17 26.85 13.11
N PRO A 116 3.87 27.85 12.55
CA PRO A 116 5.31 27.76 12.41
C PRO A 116 5.96 27.59 13.80
N GLU A 117 7.11 26.92 13.83
CA GLU A 117 7.95 26.87 15.02
C GLU A 117 8.45 28.29 15.31
N GLU A 118 8.39 28.69 16.58
CA GLU A 118 8.89 29.98 17.03
C GLU A 118 10.41 30.01 16.84
N ASP A 119 10.97 31.20 16.60
CA ASP A 119 12.41 31.33 16.51
C ASP A 119 13.02 30.97 17.87
N PRO A 120 14.01 30.07 17.97
CA PRO A 120 14.60 29.69 19.25
C PRO A 120 15.15 30.87 20.07
N ARG A 121 15.38 32.02 19.43
CA ARG A 121 15.80 33.28 20.09
C ARG A 121 14.67 33.99 20.83
N ASP A 122 13.43 33.74 20.42
CA ASP A 122 12.22 34.38 20.94
C ASP A 122 11.49 33.50 21.98
N VAL A 123 11.96 32.26 22.18
CA VAL A 123 11.38 31.30 23.13
C VAL A 123 12.17 31.31 24.43
N ASP A 124 11.49 31.62 25.54
CA ASP A 124 12.07 31.50 26.88
C ASP A 124 12.06 30.02 27.28
N ILE A 125 13.24 29.38 27.28
CA ILE A 125 13.40 27.96 27.60
C ILE A 125 13.59 27.84 29.12
N PRO A 126 12.70 27.14 29.85
CA PRO A 126 12.87 26.95 31.30
C PRO A 126 14.22 26.31 31.63
N GLU A 127 14.85 26.76 32.73
CA GLU A 127 16.16 26.29 33.18
C GLU A 127 16.22 24.76 33.35
N GLU A 128 15.10 24.15 33.75
CA GLU A 128 14.95 22.70 33.91
C GLU A 128 15.11 21.93 32.59
N VAL A 129 14.73 22.54 31.47
CA VAL A 129 14.86 21.98 30.12
C VAL A 129 16.24 22.30 29.54
N SER A 130 16.73 23.52 29.73
CA SER A 130 18.06 23.94 29.23
C SER A 130 19.20 23.15 29.87
N SER A 131 19.07 22.82 31.16
CA SER A 131 20.03 22.02 31.93
C SER A 131 19.89 20.51 31.69
N MET A 132 18.86 20.06 30.99
CA MET A 132 18.59 18.64 30.78
C MET A 132 19.57 18.02 29.77
N VAL A 133 20.46 17.16 30.25
CA VAL A 133 21.37 16.38 29.38
C VAL A 133 20.66 15.10 28.92
N VAL A 134 20.13 15.12 27.70
CA VAL A 134 19.51 13.93 27.08
C VAL A 134 20.57 13.12 26.33
N TYR A 135 20.90 11.94 26.86
CA TYR A 135 21.75 10.99 26.14
C TYR A 135 20.94 10.25 25.06
N PRO A 136 21.56 9.95 23.91
CA PRO A 136 20.91 9.08 22.93
C PRO A 136 20.57 7.73 23.59
N PRO A 137 19.45 7.10 23.20
CA PRO A 137 19.08 5.80 23.74
C PRO A 137 20.23 4.81 23.54
N ILE A 138 20.52 4.02 24.55
CA ILE A 138 21.56 2.99 24.50
C ILE A 138 21.07 1.88 23.57
N THR A 139 21.30 2.05 22.27
CA THR A 139 20.95 1.05 21.27
C THR A 139 22.13 0.08 21.08
N LYS A 140 21.90 -1.21 21.35
CA LYS A 140 22.81 -2.25 20.84
C LYS A 140 22.44 -2.54 19.40
N ARG A 141 23.41 -2.44 18.49
CA ARG A 141 23.25 -2.93 17.12
C ARG A 141 22.96 -4.42 17.22
N GLN A 142 21.76 -4.86 16.82
CA GLN A 142 21.46 -6.29 16.82
C GLN A 142 22.52 -7.04 16.00
N ALA A 143 22.97 -8.18 16.52
CA ALA A 143 23.92 -9.03 15.83
C ALA A 143 23.31 -9.39 14.47
N ARG A 144 23.83 -8.80 13.39
CA ARG A 144 23.43 -9.20 12.05
C ARG A 144 23.74 -10.67 11.90
N ARG A 145 22.86 -11.41 11.21
CA ARG A 145 23.15 -12.80 10.81
C ARG A 145 24.52 -12.84 10.15
N ARG A 146 25.46 -13.62 10.71
CA ARG A 146 26.78 -13.84 10.10
C ARG A 146 26.55 -14.30 8.65
N ARG A 147 27.12 -13.56 7.69
CA ARG A 147 27.03 -13.93 6.28
C ARG A 147 27.75 -15.26 6.09
N LYS A 148 27.08 -16.24 5.48
CA LYS A 148 27.70 -17.52 5.09
C LYS A 148 28.68 -17.36 3.92
N THR A 149 28.61 -16.24 3.18
CA THR A 149 29.44 -16.00 2.00
C THR A 149 30.09 -14.62 2.06
N ARG A 150 31.36 -14.57 1.64
CA ARG A 150 32.15 -13.34 1.54
C ARG A 150 31.58 -12.44 0.44
N ILE A 151 31.53 -11.13 0.69
CA ILE A 151 31.25 -10.12 -0.34
C ILE A 151 32.56 -9.90 -1.11
N PRO A 152 32.58 -10.13 -2.43
CA PRO A 152 33.74 -9.78 -3.24
C PRO A 152 33.94 -8.26 -3.27
N SER A 153 35.19 -7.81 -3.32
CA SER A 153 35.52 -6.39 -3.52
C SER A 153 35.27 -5.98 -4.97
N THR A 154 35.22 -4.67 -5.24
CA THR A 154 35.10 -4.13 -6.60
C THR A 154 36.22 -4.69 -7.49
N GLY A 155 35.85 -5.42 -8.55
CA GLY A 155 36.78 -6.08 -9.48
C GLY A 155 36.93 -7.60 -9.28
N GLU A 156 36.44 -8.17 -8.17
CA GLU A 156 36.42 -9.63 -8.00
C GLU A 156 35.21 -10.27 -8.70
N ILE A 157 35.44 -10.76 -9.91
CA ILE A 157 34.47 -11.57 -10.64
C ILE A 157 34.42 -12.96 -10.00
N ARG A 158 33.24 -13.37 -9.49
CA ARG A 158 33.03 -14.75 -9.02
C ARG A 158 33.09 -15.68 -10.22
N VAL A 159 34.25 -16.28 -10.47
CA VAL A 159 34.41 -17.32 -11.48
C VAL A 159 33.47 -18.48 -11.11
N PRO A 160 32.63 -18.98 -12.03
CA PRO A 160 31.89 -20.22 -11.82
C PRO A 160 32.91 -21.30 -11.42
N LYS A 161 32.67 -21.99 -10.30
CA LYS A 161 33.53 -23.12 -9.91
C LYS A 161 33.59 -24.07 -11.11
N LYS A 162 34.79 -24.25 -11.69
CA LYS A 162 35.02 -25.31 -12.69
C LYS A 162 34.45 -26.60 -12.14
N LYS A 163 33.77 -27.40 -12.99
CA LYS A 163 33.23 -28.72 -12.62
C LYS A 163 34.26 -29.44 -11.76
N LEU A 164 33.84 -29.88 -10.58
CA LEU A 164 34.69 -30.53 -9.60
C LEU A 164 35.30 -31.76 -10.28
N VAL A 165 36.57 -31.69 -10.69
CA VAL A 165 37.30 -32.87 -11.13
C VAL A 165 37.37 -33.75 -9.88
N GLN A 166 36.77 -34.94 -9.94
CA GLN A 166 36.79 -35.83 -8.79
C GLN A 166 38.24 -36.14 -8.45
N ASN A 167 38.62 -35.92 -7.19
CA ASN A 167 39.96 -36.21 -6.72
C ASN A 167 40.24 -37.71 -6.92
N ARG A 168 41.39 -38.02 -7.53
CA ARG A 168 41.89 -39.39 -7.69
C ARG A 168 42.80 -39.72 -6.52
N CYS A 169 42.52 -40.81 -5.83
CA CYS A 169 43.29 -41.27 -4.69
C CYS A 169 44.66 -41.78 -5.13
N GLY A 170 45.73 -41.21 -4.57
CA GLY A 170 47.10 -41.65 -4.88
C GLY A 170 47.50 -43.01 -4.29
N ARG A 171 46.67 -43.65 -3.45
CA ARG A 171 46.92 -45.01 -2.93
C ARG A 171 46.23 -46.08 -3.77
N CYS A 172 44.91 -46.01 -3.91
CA CYS A 172 44.14 -47.04 -4.63
C CYS A 172 43.77 -46.64 -6.07
N GLY A 173 44.05 -45.42 -6.50
CA GLY A 173 43.72 -44.93 -7.84
C GLY A 173 42.24 -44.60 -8.08
N GLY A 174 41.35 -44.82 -7.10
CA GLY A 174 39.90 -44.56 -7.20
C GLY A 174 39.52 -43.08 -7.10
N TYR A 175 38.35 -42.70 -7.61
CA TYR A 175 37.86 -41.32 -7.61
C TYR A 175 36.95 -41.01 -6.41
N GLY A 176 36.84 -39.73 -6.05
CA GLY A 176 35.89 -39.23 -5.04
C GLY A 176 36.41 -39.19 -3.60
N HIS A 177 37.65 -39.62 -3.37
CA HIS A 177 38.34 -39.53 -2.08
C HIS A 177 39.83 -39.28 -2.29
N ASN A 178 40.52 -38.82 -1.24
CA ASN A 178 41.97 -38.60 -1.24
C ASN A 178 42.70 -39.69 -0.44
N ARG A 179 44.04 -39.70 -0.50
CA ARG A 179 44.87 -40.72 0.18
C ARG A 179 44.63 -40.79 1.70
N THR A 180 44.31 -39.67 2.34
CA THR A 180 44.06 -39.62 3.80
C THR A 180 42.75 -40.29 4.19
N ASN A 181 41.75 -40.27 3.31
CA ASN A 181 40.41 -40.82 3.59
C ASN A 181 40.18 -42.13 2.81
N CYS A 182 41.24 -42.81 2.40
CA CYS A 182 41.15 -44.06 1.66
C CYS A 182 40.96 -45.24 2.62
N ALA A 183 39.80 -45.89 2.54
CA ALA A 183 39.45 -47.05 3.36
C ALA A 183 39.98 -48.38 2.81
N ASN A 184 40.65 -48.37 1.64
CA ASN A 184 41.24 -49.59 1.09
C ASN A 184 42.47 -49.99 1.94
N PRO A 185 42.59 -51.28 2.31
CA PRO A 185 43.75 -51.79 3.01
C PRO A 185 45.03 -51.59 2.18
N ILE A 186 46.16 -51.52 2.88
CA ILE A 186 47.50 -51.42 2.26
C ILE A 186 47.87 -52.77 1.66
#